data_AF-X1AS38-F1
#
_entry.id   AF-X1AS38-F1
#
_cell.length_a   1.000
_cell.length_b   1.000
_cell.length_c   1.000
_cell.angle_alpha   90.00
_cell.angle_beta   90.00
_cell.angle_gamma   90.00
#
_symmetry.space_group_name_H-M   'P 1'
#
loop_
_entity.id
_entity.type
_entity.pdbx_description
1 polymer ?
#
loop_
_entity_poly.entity_id
_entity_poly.type
_entity_poly.pdbx_seq_one_letter_code
_entity_poly.pdbx_strand_id
1 'polypeptide(L)'
;NGVERNLKFVQEEGCKVYLIPNLHSKIYCNESKALITSLNLILFSILNNKEIGILLNKELEPEEFNKIISYVKEFTKSDIIKKDIEISTKKDKVYVLRLENDKWYIGETDNLSLELEKHKSRKKNSWTNLYRFIALEEIREDIDLRKVTIEYMKKYGWWNVRGYNFSSQEGEKWPPEEILDQFQYYEEDLNVNPVIYVLKLQNEKWFVGKTRNLKQKLEDHKKGTPPWVDIHKMVGVEEVIEDDDLKTVVLDYMKRYEWENVRGYAWSQWDMKRPPKELR
;
A
#
# COMPACT_ATOMS: atom_id res chain seq x y z
N ASN A 1 -15.87 -13.27 -6.74
CA ASN A 1 -14.56 -13.44 -7.41
C ASN A 1 -13.65 -12.26 -7.06
N GLY A 2 -12.33 -12.46 -6.91
CA GLY A 2 -11.41 -11.43 -6.37
C GLY A 2 -11.37 -10.08 -7.14
N VAL A 3 -11.81 -10.06 -8.40
CA VAL A 3 -11.91 -8.86 -9.23
C VAL A 3 -13.06 -7.94 -8.77
N GLU A 4 -14.17 -8.50 -8.29
CA GLU A 4 -15.36 -7.74 -7.86
C GLU A 4 -15.10 -6.94 -6.57
N ARG A 5 -14.29 -7.47 -5.64
CA ARG A 5 -13.93 -6.77 -4.39
C ARG A 5 -13.06 -5.54 -4.62
N ASN A 6 -12.19 -5.55 -5.63
CA ASN A 6 -11.24 -4.46 -5.88
C ASN A 6 -11.85 -3.26 -6.62
N LEU A 7 -13.05 -3.40 -7.20
CA LEU A 7 -13.70 -2.32 -7.96
C LEU A 7 -14.89 -1.69 -7.22
N LYS A 8 -15.25 -2.21 -6.03
CA LYS A 8 -16.33 -1.71 -5.17
C LYS A 8 -16.14 -0.22 -4.85
N PHE A 9 -14.91 0.19 -4.52
CA PHE A 9 -14.60 1.59 -4.22
C PHE A 9 -14.87 2.53 -5.40
N VAL A 10 -14.63 2.09 -6.64
CA VAL A 10 -14.85 2.91 -7.84
C VAL A 10 -16.34 3.21 -8.01
N GLN A 11 -17.19 2.22 -7.70
CA GLN A 11 -18.65 2.39 -7.74
C GLN A 11 -19.16 3.28 -6.59
N GLU A 12 -18.59 3.15 -5.39
CA GLU A 12 -18.92 4.00 -4.23
C GLU A 12 -18.61 5.48 -4.49
N GLU A 13 -17.55 5.77 -5.25
CA GLU A 13 -17.20 7.12 -5.74
C GLU A 13 -18.09 7.59 -6.91
N GLY A 14 -19.15 6.85 -7.23
CA GLY A 14 -20.15 7.24 -8.24
C GLY A 14 -19.77 6.90 -9.70
N CYS A 15 -18.69 6.15 -9.93
CA CYS A 15 -18.31 5.73 -11.27
C CYS A 15 -19.13 4.52 -11.73
N LYS A 16 -19.51 4.52 -13.01
CA LYS A 16 -20.14 3.36 -13.65
C LYS A 16 -19.06 2.37 -14.09
N VAL A 17 -19.16 1.13 -13.63
CA VAL A 17 -18.21 0.06 -13.94
C VAL A 17 -18.90 -1.00 -14.78
N TYR A 18 -18.27 -1.38 -15.90
CA TYR A 18 -18.77 -2.41 -16.82
C TYR A 18 -17.72 -3.52 -16.96
N LEU A 19 -18.15 -4.78 -16.88
CA LEU A 19 -17.27 -5.94 -17.11
C LEU A 19 -17.41 -6.41 -18.55
N ILE A 20 -16.33 -6.25 -19.32
CA ILE A 20 -16.30 -6.58 -20.74
C ILE A 20 -15.43 -7.82 -20.94
N PRO A 21 -16.02 -8.97 -21.33
CA PRO A 21 -15.25 -10.19 -21.54
C PRO A 21 -14.14 -10.00 -22.57
N ASN A 22 -12.95 -10.52 -22.26
CA ASN A 22 -11.77 -10.50 -23.14
C ASN A 22 -11.25 -9.10 -23.51
N LEU A 23 -11.66 -8.04 -22.80
CA LEU A 23 -11.11 -6.70 -23.00
C LEU A 23 -9.68 -6.62 -22.42
N HIS A 24 -8.69 -6.41 -23.29
CA HIS A 24 -7.30 -6.23 -22.90
C HIS A 24 -6.74 -4.82 -23.25
N SER A 25 -7.50 -4.06 -24.02
CA SER A 25 -7.19 -2.67 -24.39
C SER A 25 -7.11 -1.79 -23.14
N LYS A 26 -6.10 -0.92 -23.07
CA LYS A 26 -5.90 0.03 -21.99
C LYS A 26 -5.94 1.43 -22.58
N ILE A 27 -7.08 2.09 -22.37
CA ILE A 27 -7.38 3.38 -22.94
C ILE A 27 -7.92 4.27 -21.83
N TYR A 28 -7.38 5.48 -21.72
CA TYR A 28 -7.84 6.51 -20.81
C TYR A 28 -8.21 7.74 -21.62
N CYS A 29 -9.43 8.23 -21.53
CA CYS A 29 -9.87 9.37 -22.32
C CYS A 29 -10.85 10.26 -21.57
N ASN A 30 -10.85 11.54 -21.93
CA ASN A 30 -11.81 12.54 -21.49
C ASN A 30 -12.31 13.35 -22.71
N GLU A 31 -12.93 14.50 -22.48
CA GLU A 31 -13.54 15.34 -23.51
C GLU A 31 -12.55 15.95 -24.51
N SER A 32 -11.25 15.97 -24.17
CA SER A 32 -10.20 16.67 -24.94
C SER A 32 -8.97 15.81 -25.28
N LYS A 33 -8.70 14.74 -24.52
CA LYS A 33 -7.49 13.92 -24.65
C LYS A 33 -7.79 12.43 -24.57
N ALA A 34 -7.01 11.63 -25.29
CA ALA A 34 -7.07 10.17 -25.23
C ALA A 34 -5.65 9.57 -25.17
N LEU A 35 -5.44 8.62 -24.26
CA LEU A 35 -4.18 7.92 -24.06
C LEU A 35 -4.39 6.43 -24.32
N ILE A 36 -3.69 5.90 -25.33
CA ILE A 36 -3.55 4.46 -25.55
C ILE A 36 -2.20 4.05 -24.98
N THR A 37 -2.14 3.03 -24.14
CA THR A 37 -0.91 2.72 -23.42
C THR A 37 -0.80 1.25 -23.02
N SER A 38 0.39 0.80 -22.66
CA SER A 38 0.60 -0.45 -21.92
C SER A 38 0.25 -0.36 -20.43
N LEU A 39 0.07 0.86 -19.90
CA LEU A 39 -0.13 1.13 -18.48
C LEU A 39 -1.46 0.58 -17.94
N ASN A 40 -1.35 -0.25 -16.90
CA ASN A 40 -2.48 -0.68 -16.08
C ASN A 40 -2.78 0.34 -14.95
N LEU A 41 -4.04 0.41 -14.49
CA LEU A 41 -4.44 1.13 -13.27
C LEU A 41 -4.00 0.39 -12.00
N ILE A 42 -2.70 0.15 -11.87
CA ILE A 42 -2.08 -0.48 -10.71
C ILE A 42 -0.85 0.34 -10.33
N LEU A 43 -0.78 0.78 -9.06
CA LEU A 43 0.27 1.65 -8.55
C LEU A 43 1.69 1.10 -8.79
N PHE A 44 1.85 -0.22 -8.71
CA PHE A 44 3.13 -0.88 -9.01
C PHE A 44 3.58 -0.67 -10.46
N SER A 45 2.67 -0.74 -11.45
CA SER A 45 3.00 -0.51 -12.86
C SER A 45 3.47 0.92 -13.07
N ILE A 46 2.75 1.87 -12.46
CA ILE A 46 3.05 3.30 -12.55
C ILE A 46 4.45 3.62 -12.02
N LEU A 47 4.85 3.00 -10.90
CA LEU A 47 6.09 3.36 -10.20
C LEU A 47 7.32 2.58 -10.66
N ASN A 48 7.16 1.35 -11.15
CA ASN A 48 8.31 0.44 -11.34
C ASN A 48 8.49 -0.03 -12.79
N ASN A 49 7.50 0.14 -13.65
CA ASN A 49 7.57 -0.36 -15.02
C ASN A 49 7.93 0.75 -16.01
N LYS A 50 8.66 0.35 -17.06
CA LYS A 50 8.84 1.19 -18.25
C LYS A 50 7.64 0.99 -19.16
N GLU A 51 6.80 2.01 -19.28
CA GLU A 51 5.55 1.97 -20.03
C GLU A 51 5.68 2.77 -21.33
N ILE A 52 4.84 2.45 -22.31
CA ILE A 52 4.72 3.22 -23.55
C ILE A 52 3.27 3.66 -23.74
N GLY A 53 3.07 4.81 -24.37
CA GLY A 53 1.74 5.27 -24.74
C GLY A 53 1.78 6.35 -25.81
N ILE A 54 0.62 6.53 -26.45
CA ILE A 54 0.35 7.58 -27.44
C ILE A 54 -0.75 8.45 -26.86
N LEU A 55 -0.44 9.72 -26.64
CA LEU A 55 -1.38 10.75 -26.19
C LEU A 55 -1.87 11.53 -27.40
N LEU A 56 -3.19 11.57 -27.58
CA LEU A 56 -3.86 12.28 -28.66
C LEU A 56 -4.64 13.46 -28.10
N ASN A 57 -4.62 14.58 -28.83
CA ASN A 57 -5.38 15.77 -28.51
C ASN A 57 -6.48 15.99 -29.56
N LYS A 58 -7.72 16.17 -29.11
CA LYS A 58 -8.88 16.41 -29.97
C LYS A 58 -8.69 17.59 -30.92
N GLU A 59 -7.99 18.65 -30.51
CA GLU A 59 -7.78 19.85 -31.33
C GLU A 59 -6.73 19.62 -32.42
N LEU A 60 -5.70 18.82 -32.13
CA LEU A 60 -4.59 18.57 -33.05
C LEU A 60 -4.88 17.39 -33.99
N GLU A 61 -5.51 16.35 -33.47
CA GLU A 61 -5.72 15.04 -34.12
C GLU A 61 -7.20 14.62 -34.01
N PRO A 62 -8.14 15.43 -34.52
CA PRO A 62 -9.57 15.21 -34.31
C PRO A 62 -10.07 13.89 -34.90
N GLU A 63 -9.49 13.42 -36.01
CA GLU A 63 -9.95 12.21 -36.68
C GLU A 63 -9.61 10.95 -35.87
N GLU A 64 -8.37 10.82 -35.43
CA GLU A 64 -7.87 9.74 -34.58
C GLU A 64 -8.57 9.74 -33.22
N PHE A 65 -8.71 10.93 -32.62
CA PHE A 65 -9.43 11.10 -31.36
C PHE A 65 -10.88 10.60 -31.49
N ASN A 66 -11.60 11.00 -32.53
CA ASN A 66 -12.99 10.58 -32.74
C ASN A 66 -13.12 9.07 -32.98
N LYS A 67 -12.15 8.43 -33.64
CA LYS A 67 -12.10 6.97 -33.81
C LYS A 67 -12.00 6.26 -32.44
N ILE A 68 -11.14 6.75 -31.55
CA ILE A 68 -11.00 6.17 -30.19
C ILE A 68 -12.26 6.37 -29.36
N ILE A 69 -12.81 7.59 -29.34
CA ILE A 69 -14.04 7.86 -28.61
C ILE A 69 -15.19 6.99 -29.13
N SER A 70 -15.27 6.75 -30.44
CA SER A 70 -16.27 5.85 -31.02
C SER A 70 -16.07 4.41 -30.54
N TYR A 71 -14.84 3.89 -30.59
CA TYR A 71 -14.48 2.57 -30.07
C TYR A 71 -14.84 2.41 -28.57
N VAL A 72 -14.51 3.39 -27.73
CA VAL A 72 -14.87 3.37 -26.30
C VAL A 72 -16.39 3.43 -26.10
N LYS A 73 -17.10 4.23 -26.90
CA LYS A 73 -18.55 4.36 -26.81
C LYS A 73 -19.29 3.10 -27.22
N GLU A 74 -18.76 2.28 -28.14
CA GLU A 74 -19.38 0.99 -28.51
C GLU A 74 -19.58 0.09 -27.30
N PHE A 75 -18.58 0.03 -26.41
CA PHE A 75 -18.65 -0.71 -25.15
C PHE A 75 -19.73 -0.20 -24.20
N THR A 76 -20.00 1.11 -24.21
CA THR A 76 -21.03 1.73 -23.35
C THR A 76 -22.45 1.61 -23.91
N LYS A 77 -22.59 1.38 -25.22
CA LYS A 77 -23.88 1.27 -25.93
C LYS A 77 -24.44 -0.13 -25.93
N SER A 78 -23.57 -1.14 -26.00
CA SER A 78 -24.00 -2.52 -26.14
C SER A 78 -24.56 -3.07 -24.82
N ASP A 79 -25.65 -3.83 -24.88
CA ASP A 79 -26.11 -4.68 -23.77
C ASP A 79 -25.19 -5.90 -23.53
N ILE A 80 -23.88 -5.75 -23.82
CA ILE A 80 -22.85 -6.74 -23.50
C ILE A 80 -22.84 -6.89 -21.99
N ILE A 81 -23.48 -7.95 -21.51
CA ILE A 81 -23.57 -8.41 -20.13
C ILE A 81 -23.39 -7.23 -19.17
N LYS A 82 -24.42 -6.36 -19.11
CA LYS A 82 -24.68 -5.59 -17.90
C LYS A 82 -25.00 -6.60 -16.80
N LYS A 83 -23.99 -7.32 -16.32
CA LYS A 83 -23.97 -7.63 -14.90
C LYS A 83 -23.72 -6.28 -14.28
N ASP A 84 -24.81 -5.59 -13.95
CA ASP A 84 -24.79 -4.89 -12.68
C ASP A 84 -24.13 -5.87 -11.73
N ILE A 85 -23.01 -5.48 -11.14
CA ILE A 85 -22.53 -6.18 -9.97
C ILE A 85 -23.68 -5.96 -8.99
N GLU A 86 -24.66 -6.88 -8.97
CA GLU A 86 -25.60 -7.00 -7.89
C GLU A 86 -24.71 -7.33 -6.71
N ILE A 87 -24.29 -6.27 -6.03
CA ILE A 87 -23.70 -6.35 -4.72
C ILE A 87 -24.74 -7.13 -3.93
N SER A 88 -24.39 -8.37 -3.62
CA SER A 88 -25.16 -9.22 -2.73
C SER A 88 -25.60 -8.35 -1.55
N THR A 89 -26.90 -8.13 -1.41
CA THR A 89 -27.51 -7.35 -0.33
C THR A 89 -27.41 -8.05 1.02
N LYS A 90 -26.72 -9.20 1.11
CA LYS A 90 -26.23 -9.68 2.39
C LYS A 90 -25.31 -8.61 2.93
N LYS A 91 -25.76 -7.98 4.01
CA LYS A 91 -24.97 -7.08 4.84
C LYS A 91 -23.71 -7.82 5.24
N ASP A 92 -22.62 -7.49 4.57
CA ASP A 92 -21.32 -8.01 4.93
C ASP A 92 -21.00 -7.50 6.34
N LYS A 93 -20.49 -8.40 7.18
CA LYS A 93 -20.05 -8.04 8.52
C LYS A 93 -18.58 -7.66 8.44
N VAL A 94 -18.23 -6.53 9.01
CA VAL A 94 -16.84 -6.17 9.23
C VAL A 94 -16.36 -6.86 10.50
N TYR A 95 -15.28 -7.60 10.41
CA TYR A 95 -14.69 -8.30 11.55
C TYR A 95 -13.27 -7.81 11.80
N VAL A 96 -12.89 -7.78 13.08
CA VAL A 96 -11.56 -7.38 13.53
C VAL A 96 -10.90 -8.56 14.21
N LEU A 97 -9.74 -8.96 13.71
CA LEU A 97 -8.90 -9.98 14.31
C LEU A 97 -7.75 -9.33 15.07
N ARG A 98 -7.54 -9.78 16.29
CA ARG A 98 -6.30 -9.55 17.04
C ARG A 98 -5.29 -10.63 16.69
N LEU A 99 -4.10 -10.21 16.33
CA LEU A 99 -2.99 -11.06 15.94
C LEU A 99 -1.82 -10.90 16.93
N GLU A 100 -0.81 -11.76 16.81
CA GLU A 100 0.44 -11.63 17.56
C GLU A 100 1.14 -10.28 17.33
N ASN A 101 1.92 -9.86 18.32
CA ASN A 101 2.71 -8.62 18.31
C ASN A 101 1.86 -7.35 18.15
N ASP A 102 0.68 -7.33 18.78
CA ASP A 102 -0.25 -6.19 18.79
C ASP A 102 -0.65 -5.73 17.37
N LYS A 103 -0.76 -6.68 16.45
CA LYS A 103 -1.20 -6.44 15.08
C LYS A 103 -2.67 -6.78 14.91
N TRP A 104 -3.30 -6.09 13.96
CA TRP A 104 -4.73 -6.16 13.71
C TRP A 104 -5.00 -6.42 12.24
N TYR A 105 -6.04 -7.21 11.98
CA TYR A 105 -6.59 -7.39 10.64
C TYR A 105 -8.08 -7.10 10.64
N ILE A 106 -8.54 -6.27 9.70
CA ILE A 106 -9.94 -5.94 9.50
C ILE A 106 -10.34 -6.48 8.14
N GLY A 107 -11.36 -7.33 8.13
CA GLY A 107 -11.93 -7.90 6.92
C GLY A 107 -13.44 -7.71 6.86
N GLU A 108 -13.98 -7.89 5.66
CA GLU A 108 -15.42 -7.86 5.39
C GLU A 108 -15.81 -9.23 4.83
N THR A 109 -16.84 -9.86 5.40
CA THR A 109 -17.30 -11.19 4.99
C THR A 109 -18.79 -11.41 5.29
N ASP A 110 -19.43 -12.22 4.45
CA ASP A 110 -20.76 -12.76 4.68
C ASP A 110 -20.75 -14.11 5.42
N ASN A 111 -19.57 -14.71 5.57
CA ASN A 111 -19.35 -16.00 6.21
C ASN A 111 -18.12 -15.97 7.12
N LEU A 112 -18.34 -15.54 8.37
CA LEU A 112 -17.28 -15.38 9.37
C LEU A 112 -16.60 -16.70 9.73
N SER A 113 -17.37 -17.78 9.89
CA SER A 113 -16.83 -19.10 10.27
C SER A 113 -15.80 -19.60 9.26
N LEU A 114 -16.15 -19.52 7.96
CA LEU A 114 -15.22 -19.91 6.90
C LEU A 114 -13.96 -19.03 6.88
N GLU A 115 -14.11 -17.73 7.10
CA GLU A 115 -12.98 -16.81 7.07
C GLU A 115 -12.04 -17.00 8.27
N LEU A 116 -12.59 -17.23 9.46
CA LEU A 116 -11.80 -17.60 10.64
C LEU A 116 -11.04 -18.92 10.42
N GLU A 117 -11.66 -19.92 9.80
CA GLU A 117 -10.99 -21.18 9.45
C GLU A 117 -9.86 -20.96 8.44
N LYS A 118 -10.00 -20.04 7.47
CA LYS A 118 -8.89 -19.66 6.58
C LYS A 118 -7.75 -18.98 7.34
N HIS A 119 -8.05 -18.08 8.28
CA HIS A 119 -7.03 -17.42 9.08
C HIS A 119 -6.32 -18.37 10.05
N LYS A 120 -7.02 -19.41 10.53
CA LYS A 120 -6.41 -20.52 11.30
C LYS A 120 -5.59 -21.47 10.43
N SER A 121 -6.06 -21.76 9.21
CA SER A 121 -5.41 -22.66 8.25
C SER A 121 -4.37 -21.92 7.41
N ARG A 122 -3.12 -21.90 7.88
CA ARG A 122 -1.94 -21.28 7.23
C ARG A 122 -1.89 -21.49 5.70
N LYS A 123 -2.37 -20.52 4.91
CA LYS A 123 -2.18 -20.45 3.45
C LYS A 123 -1.22 -19.32 3.12
N LYS A 124 -0.14 -19.62 2.39
CA LYS A 124 1.00 -18.72 2.09
C LYS A 124 0.58 -17.31 1.60
N ASN A 125 1.30 -16.30 2.12
CA ASN A 125 1.39 -14.88 1.67
C ASN A 125 0.25 -13.90 2.05
N SER A 126 -0.11 -13.81 3.33
CA SER A 126 -1.02 -12.77 3.85
C SER A 126 -0.62 -12.27 5.24
N TRP A 127 -1.13 -11.10 5.66
CA TRP A 127 -0.83 -10.48 6.98
C TRP A 127 -1.06 -11.42 8.17
N THR A 128 -2.05 -12.31 8.09
CA THR A 128 -2.35 -13.31 9.14
C THR A 128 -1.46 -14.55 9.11
N ASN A 129 -0.55 -14.67 8.14
CA ASN A 129 0.56 -15.63 8.22
C ASN A 129 1.77 -15.04 8.93
N LEU A 130 1.95 -13.73 8.80
CA LEU A 130 3.02 -13.01 9.46
C LEU A 130 2.75 -12.94 10.97
N TYR A 131 1.54 -12.55 11.33
CA TYR A 131 1.12 -12.46 12.73
C TYR A 131 0.01 -13.48 12.96
N ARG A 132 0.27 -14.48 13.83
CA ARG A 132 -0.69 -15.56 14.06
C ARG A 132 -1.97 -14.98 14.65
N PHE A 133 -3.09 -15.55 14.21
CA PHE A 133 -4.40 -15.27 14.79
C PHE A 133 -4.39 -15.58 16.30
N ILE A 134 -4.79 -14.61 17.12
CA ILE A 134 -5.02 -14.80 18.56
C ILE A 134 -6.52 -14.92 18.83
N ALA A 135 -7.29 -13.92 18.41
CA ALA A 135 -8.71 -13.85 18.73
C ALA A 135 -9.48 -13.03 17.68
N LEU A 136 -10.78 -13.33 17.56
CA LEU A 136 -11.74 -12.41 16.97
C LEU A 136 -12.07 -11.38 18.04
N GLU A 137 -11.73 -10.12 17.79
CA GLU A 137 -11.91 -9.03 18.74
C GLU A 137 -13.29 -8.40 18.62
N GLU A 138 -13.73 -8.12 17.39
CA GLU A 138 -14.94 -7.35 17.15
C GLU A 138 -15.63 -7.80 15.87
N ILE A 139 -16.97 -7.69 15.86
CA ILE A 139 -17.81 -7.81 14.67
C ILE A 139 -18.73 -6.58 14.65
N ARG A 140 -18.77 -5.88 13.52
CA ARG A 140 -19.69 -4.78 13.26
C ARG A 140 -20.52 -5.08 12.02
N GLU A 141 -21.80 -4.80 12.12
CA GLU A 141 -22.75 -4.90 11.00
C GLU A 141 -23.01 -3.51 10.43
N ASP A 142 -23.37 -3.42 9.15
CA ASP A 142 -23.78 -2.16 8.49
C ASP A 142 -22.75 -1.02 8.54
N ILE A 143 -21.47 -1.35 8.57
CA ILE A 143 -20.39 -0.36 8.60
C ILE A 143 -19.41 -0.59 7.44
N ASP A 144 -18.91 0.51 6.89
CA ASP A 144 -17.89 0.48 5.86
C ASP A 144 -16.55 -0.05 6.39
N LEU A 145 -15.94 -0.97 5.64
CA LEU A 145 -14.66 -1.61 5.98
C LEU A 145 -13.51 -0.59 6.12
N ARG A 146 -13.47 0.42 5.24
CA ARG A 146 -12.43 1.46 5.29
C ARG A 146 -12.55 2.28 6.58
N LYS A 147 -13.76 2.69 6.98
CA LYS A 147 -14.00 3.42 8.23
C LYS A 147 -13.47 2.68 9.46
N VAL A 148 -13.80 1.40 9.61
CA VAL A 148 -13.31 0.58 10.74
C VAL A 148 -11.79 0.42 10.67
N THR A 149 -11.25 0.22 9.47
CA THR A 149 -9.79 0.11 9.28
C THR A 149 -9.08 1.39 9.72
N ILE A 150 -9.56 2.57 9.29
CA ILE A 150 -9.01 3.88 9.69
C ILE A 150 -9.15 4.13 11.19
N GLU A 151 -10.28 3.79 11.81
CA GLU A 151 -10.46 3.91 13.27
C GLU A 151 -9.40 3.10 14.03
N TYR A 152 -9.19 1.85 13.63
CA TYR A 152 -8.14 1.00 14.21
C TYR A 152 -6.75 1.54 13.93
N MET A 153 -6.48 2.06 12.73
CA MET A 153 -5.21 2.72 12.40
C MET A 153 -4.94 3.93 13.29
N LYS A 154 -5.97 4.75 13.57
CA LYS A 154 -5.87 5.90 14.49
C LYS A 154 -5.60 5.46 15.92
N LYS A 155 -6.19 4.33 16.35
CA LYS A 155 -6.10 3.82 17.72
C LYS A 155 -4.79 3.08 18.01
N TYR A 156 -4.36 2.23 17.08
CA TYR A 156 -3.23 1.31 17.28
C TYR A 156 -2.02 1.63 16.41
N GLY A 157 -2.09 2.67 15.58
CA GLY A 157 -1.07 3.02 14.61
C GLY A 157 -1.28 2.30 13.27
N TRP A 158 -1.15 3.04 12.17
CA TRP A 158 -1.50 2.52 10.84
C TRP A 158 -0.64 1.35 10.37
N TRP A 159 0.62 1.30 10.79
CA TRP A 159 1.52 0.17 10.51
C TRP A 159 1.10 -1.13 11.22
N ASN A 160 0.31 -1.06 12.29
CA ASN A 160 -0.16 -2.22 13.06
C ASN A 160 -1.42 -2.85 12.50
N VAL A 161 -2.06 -2.21 11.53
CA VAL A 161 -3.42 -2.53 11.11
C VAL A 161 -3.45 -2.77 9.61
N ARG A 162 -4.07 -3.87 9.17
CA ARG A 162 -4.32 -4.13 7.74
C ARG A 162 -5.79 -4.44 7.51
N GLY A 163 -6.32 -3.97 6.41
CA GLY A 163 -7.70 -4.17 5.99
C GLY A 163 -7.96 -3.39 4.72
N TYR A 164 -9.12 -3.58 4.09
CA TYR A 164 -9.48 -2.88 2.85
C TYR A 164 -8.36 -2.96 1.78
N ASN A 165 -8.08 -1.87 1.06
CA ASN A 165 -6.96 -1.74 0.12
C ASN A 165 -5.57 -1.68 0.79
N PHE A 166 -5.52 -1.48 2.11
CA PHE A 166 -4.30 -1.48 2.92
C PHE A 166 -3.76 -2.89 3.22
N SER A 167 -4.31 -3.94 2.60
CA SER A 167 -3.97 -5.34 2.89
C SER A 167 -2.77 -5.88 2.09
N SER A 168 -2.26 -5.13 1.11
CA SER A 168 -1.15 -5.56 0.25
C SER A 168 0.23 -5.30 0.88
N GLN A 169 1.16 -6.25 0.76
CA GLN A 169 2.52 -6.16 1.33
C GLN A 169 3.45 -5.19 0.57
N GLU A 170 3.03 -4.71 -0.60
CA GLU A 170 3.94 -4.10 -1.57
C GLU A 170 3.80 -2.57 -1.71
N GLY A 171 2.81 -1.95 -1.06
CA GLY A 171 2.36 -0.61 -1.45
C GLY A 171 2.70 0.59 -0.56
N GLU A 172 2.76 0.45 0.76
CA GLU A 172 2.52 1.65 1.59
C GLU A 172 3.78 2.23 2.22
N LYS A 173 4.31 3.26 1.55
CA LYS A 173 5.37 4.13 2.09
C LYS A 173 4.83 5.21 3.05
N TRP A 174 3.51 5.43 3.11
CA TRP A 174 2.89 6.50 3.89
C TRP A 174 1.50 6.12 4.46
N PRO A 175 1.13 6.66 5.65
CA PRO A 175 -0.22 6.57 6.20
C PRO A 175 -1.32 7.12 5.27
N PRO A 176 -2.57 6.62 5.36
CA PRO A 176 -3.74 7.22 4.70
C PRO A 176 -3.89 8.73 4.99
N GLU A 177 -4.45 9.49 4.04
CA GLU A 177 -4.66 10.94 4.18
C GLU A 177 -5.51 11.27 5.42
N GLU A 178 -6.49 10.42 5.72
CA GLU A 178 -7.46 10.58 6.81
C GLU A 178 -6.84 10.49 8.21
N ILE A 179 -5.59 10.06 8.30
CA ILE A 179 -4.84 10.00 9.56
C ILE A 179 -3.60 10.91 9.54
N LEU A 180 -3.39 11.69 8.48
CA LEU A 180 -2.28 12.64 8.40
C LEU A 180 -2.40 13.73 9.46
N ASP A 181 -3.61 14.03 9.94
CA ASP A 181 -3.85 14.94 11.07
C ASP A 181 -3.16 14.50 12.38
N GLN A 182 -2.87 13.21 12.54
CA GLN A 182 -2.09 12.68 13.66
C GLN A 182 -0.59 13.00 13.55
N PHE A 183 -0.14 13.39 12.36
CA PHE A 183 1.24 13.73 12.06
C PHE A 183 1.33 15.25 11.87
N GLN A 184 2.23 15.91 12.61
CA GLN A 184 2.52 17.30 12.35
C GLN A 184 3.26 17.39 11.01
N TYR A 185 2.57 17.85 9.96
CA TYR A 185 3.23 18.24 8.71
C TYR A 185 4.04 19.50 9.00
N TYR A 186 5.35 19.42 8.79
CA TYR A 186 6.22 20.58 8.80
C TYR A 186 6.54 20.93 7.36
N GLU A 187 6.54 22.22 7.03
CA GLU A 187 7.17 22.67 5.80
C GLU A 187 8.64 22.19 5.84
N GLU A 188 9.04 21.39 4.86
CA GLU A 188 10.45 21.05 4.73
C GLU A 188 11.22 22.34 4.51
N ASP A 189 12.08 22.71 5.46
CA ASP A 189 13.06 23.76 5.20
C ASP A 189 14.07 23.20 4.20
N LEU A 190 13.80 23.47 2.92
CA LEU A 190 14.65 23.05 1.79
C LEU A 190 16.07 23.63 1.87
N ASN A 191 16.32 24.60 2.77
CA ASN A 191 17.66 25.13 3.03
C ASN A 191 18.49 24.23 3.96
N VAL A 192 17.89 23.21 4.58
CA VAL A 192 18.60 22.26 5.44
C VAL A 192 19.01 21.03 4.63
N ASN A 193 20.31 20.75 4.63
CA ASN A 193 20.85 19.55 3.99
C ASN A 193 20.32 18.28 4.72
N PRO A 194 19.83 17.28 3.97
CA PRO A 194 19.32 16.06 4.56
C PRO A 194 20.45 15.22 5.15
N VAL A 195 20.29 14.79 6.40
CA VAL A 195 21.22 13.86 7.08
C VAL A 195 20.71 12.43 6.99
N ILE A 196 21.65 11.48 6.96
CA ILE A 196 21.37 10.07 7.14
C ILE A 196 21.51 9.76 8.64
N TYR A 197 20.55 9.04 9.20
CA TYR A 197 20.58 8.61 10.58
C TYR A 197 20.52 7.09 10.66
N VAL A 198 21.32 6.53 11.55
CA VAL A 198 21.37 5.11 11.86
C VAL A 198 20.80 4.91 13.26
N LEU A 199 19.77 4.09 13.36
CA LEU A 199 19.20 3.64 14.62
C LEU A 199 19.79 2.29 14.98
N LYS A 200 20.34 2.18 16.20
CA LYS A 200 20.61 0.89 16.83
C LYS A 200 19.31 0.37 17.46
N LEU A 201 18.98 -0.86 17.16
CA LEU A 201 17.81 -1.57 17.64
C LEU A 201 18.24 -2.72 18.55
N GLN A 202 17.31 -3.35 19.27
CA GLN A 202 17.63 -4.53 20.07
C GLN A 202 18.04 -5.71 19.17
N ASN A 203 18.67 -6.70 19.78
CA ASN A 203 19.16 -7.92 19.11
C ASN A 203 20.17 -7.65 17.99
N GLU A 204 20.99 -6.60 18.14
CA GLU A 204 22.03 -6.21 17.16
C GLU A 204 21.42 -6.07 15.75
N LYS A 205 20.45 -5.17 15.64
CA LYS A 205 19.78 -4.82 14.38
C LYS A 205 19.86 -3.32 14.14
N TRP A 206 19.84 -2.91 12.88
CA TRP A 206 20.00 -1.52 12.48
C TRP A 206 18.93 -1.06 11.50
N PHE A 207 18.56 0.21 11.61
CA PHE A 207 17.74 0.90 10.61
C PHE A 207 18.44 2.18 10.15
N VAL A 208 18.54 2.36 8.84
CA VAL A 208 19.15 3.54 8.24
C VAL A 208 18.09 4.32 7.47
N GLY A 209 17.91 5.59 7.82
CA GLY A 209 16.98 6.50 7.16
C GLY A 209 17.63 7.82 6.79
N LYS A 210 16.96 8.61 5.95
CA LYS A 210 17.39 9.97 5.58
C LYS A 210 16.29 10.96 5.97
N THR A 211 16.66 12.12 6.52
CA THR A 211 15.72 13.15 6.98
C THR A 211 16.36 14.54 6.95
N ARG A 212 15.55 15.59 6.76
CA ARG A 212 15.96 16.99 6.98
C ARG A 212 15.70 17.46 8.42
N ASN A 213 14.96 16.67 9.20
CA ASN A 213 14.62 16.99 10.59
C ASN A 213 14.79 15.74 11.46
N LEU A 214 15.98 15.58 12.05
CA LEU A 214 16.30 14.42 12.87
C LEU A 214 15.43 14.34 14.12
N LYS A 215 15.31 15.46 14.86
CA LYS A 215 14.56 15.51 16.12
C LYS A 215 13.12 15.03 15.93
N GLN A 216 12.42 15.57 14.94
CA GLN A 216 11.05 15.15 14.65
C GLN A 216 10.99 13.69 14.21
N LYS A 217 11.93 13.24 13.37
CA LYS A 217 11.93 11.86 12.90
C LYS A 217 12.09 10.86 14.04
N LEU A 218 12.89 11.19 15.06
CA LEU A 218 13.01 10.38 16.27
C LEU A 218 11.71 10.37 17.09
N GLU A 219 10.98 11.48 17.17
CA GLU A 219 9.64 11.51 17.79
C GLU A 219 8.61 10.71 17.01
N ASP A 220 8.65 10.77 15.67
CA ASP A 220 7.79 9.95 14.81
C ASP A 220 8.04 8.47 15.06
N HIS A 221 9.30 8.06 15.20
CA HIS A 221 9.64 6.67 15.53
C HIS A 221 9.11 6.23 16.91
N LYS A 222 8.89 7.16 17.86
CA LYS A 222 8.23 6.83 19.14
C LYS A 222 6.72 6.63 18.98
N LYS A 223 6.11 7.33 18.03
CA LYS A 223 4.68 7.25 17.73
C LYS A 223 4.36 6.10 16.79
N GLY A 224 5.35 5.62 16.03
CA GLY A 224 5.14 4.68 14.95
C GLY A 224 6.31 4.43 14.05
N THR A 225 6.67 3.16 13.93
CA THR A 225 7.90 2.74 13.27
C THR A 225 7.65 1.83 12.09
N PRO A 226 8.51 1.89 11.04
CA PRO A 226 8.60 0.81 10.06
C PRO A 226 8.68 -0.55 10.79
N PRO A 227 8.08 -1.63 10.24
CA PRO A 227 7.97 -2.91 10.95
C PRO A 227 9.28 -3.39 11.56
N TRP A 228 10.41 -3.15 10.88
CA TRP A 228 11.74 -3.49 11.38
C TRP A 228 12.12 -2.82 12.70
N VAL A 229 11.90 -1.50 12.82
CA VAL A 229 12.22 -0.74 14.03
C VAL A 229 11.24 -1.06 15.15
N ASP A 230 9.99 -1.37 14.82
CA ASP A 230 8.99 -1.80 15.82
C ASP A 230 9.29 -3.20 16.38
N ILE A 231 9.65 -4.15 15.51
CA ILE A 231 9.98 -5.54 15.91
C ILE A 231 11.20 -5.57 16.82
N HIS A 232 12.23 -4.79 16.47
CA HIS A 232 13.49 -4.83 17.19
C HIS A 232 13.61 -3.76 18.27
N LYS A 233 12.67 -2.80 18.35
CA LYS A 233 12.63 -1.65 19.28
C LYS A 233 13.90 -0.79 19.26
N MET A 234 13.71 0.51 19.21
CA MET A 234 14.83 1.45 19.19
C MET A 234 15.58 1.44 20.53
N VAL A 235 16.91 1.25 20.48
CA VAL A 235 17.82 1.43 21.63
C VAL A 235 18.33 2.87 21.64
N GLY A 236 18.68 3.41 20.47
CA GLY A 236 19.20 4.77 20.34
C GLY A 236 19.60 5.11 18.91
N VAL A 237 20.05 6.36 18.73
CA VAL A 237 20.74 6.77 17.51
C VAL A 237 22.19 6.32 17.63
N GLU A 238 22.66 5.54 16.67
CA GLU A 238 24.06 5.08 16.63
C GLU A 238 24.95 6.09 15.90
N GLU A 239 24.47 6.59 14.76
CA GLU A 239 25.26 7.47 13.92
C GLU A 239 24.37 8.46 13.17
N VAL A 240 24.91 9.64 12.88
CA VAL A 240 24.34 10.65 11.99
C VAL A 240 25.42 11.03 10.98
N ILE A 241 25.12 10.90 9.70
CA ILE A 241 26.05 11.05 8.58
C ILE A 241 25.55 12.20 7.70
N GLU A 242 26.43 13.14 7.42
CA GLU A 242 26.18 14.30 6.55
C GLU A 242 26.69 14.01 5.13
N ASP A 243 26.00 14.56 4.12
CA ASP A 243 26.43 14.60 2.71
C ASP A 243 26.75 13.23 2.04
N ASP A 244 26.09 12.16 2.48
CA ASP A 244 26.23 10.83 1.87
C ASP A 244 24.95 10.36 1.15
N ASP A 245 25.11 9.33 0.32
CA ASP A 245 24.04 8.63 -0.38
C ASP A 245 23.46 7.51 0.51
N LEU A 246 22.13 7.54 0.68
CA LEU A 246 21.44 6.61 1.59
C LEU A 246 21.62 5.15 1.16
N LYS A 247 21.69 4.88 -0.15
CA LYS A 247 21.89 3.51 -0.64
C LYS A 247 23.29 3.01 -0.26
N THR A 248 24.32 3.84 -0.45
CA THR A 248 25.71 3.51 -0.08
C THR A 248 25.83 3.19 1.40
N VAL A 249 25.34 4.06 2.28
CA VAL A 249 25.40 3.85 3.74
C VAL A 249 24.70 2.54 4.15
N VAL A 250 23.51 2.27 3.60
CA VAL A 250 22.80 1.02 3.89
C VAL A 250 23.61 -0.20 3.47
N LEU A 251 24.20 -0.19 2.27
CA LEU A 251 25.01 -1.30 1.78
C LEU A 251 26.27 -1.51 2.63
N ASP A 252 26.91 -0.45 3.09
CA ASP A 252 28.11 -0.57 3.91
C ASP A 252 27.79 -1.12 5.31
N TYR A 253 26.68 -0.68 5.90
CA TYR A 253 26.15 -1.30 7.11
C TYR A 253 25.81 -2.78 6.91
N MET A 254 25.18 -3.14 5.78
CA MET A 254 24.88 -4.54 5.45
C MET A 254 26.14 -5.40 5.24
N LYS A 255 27.22 -4.84 4.68
CA LYS A 255 28.51 -5.55 4.60
C LYS A 255 29.12 -5.78 5.97
N ARG A 256 29.02 -4.78 6.85
CA ARG A 256 29.64 -4.80 8.18
C ARG A 256 28.91 -5.70 9.17
N TYR A 257 27.58 -5.71 9.10
CA TYR A 257 26.72 -6.36 10.09
C TYR A 257 25.85 -7.46 9.50
N GLU A 258 26.11 -7.89 8.28
CA GLU A 258 25.28 -8.83 7.50
C GLU A 258 23.94 -8.22 7.07
N TRP A 259 23.53 -8.52 5.84
CA TRP A 259 22.37 -7.88 5.21
C TRP A 259 21.06 -8.24 5.93
N GLU A 260 21.02 -9.39 6.60
CA GLU A 260 19.91 -9.86 7.41
C GLU A 260 19.60 -8.91 8.58
N ASN A 261 20.59 -8.15 9.06
CA ASN A 261 20.52 -7.37 10.29
C ASN A 261 20.25 -5.88 10.07
N VAL A 262 20.19 -5.41 8.82
CA VAL A 262 20.08 -3.98 8.49
C VAL A 262 18.89 -3.74 7.56
N ARG A 263 18.12 -2.67 7.80
CA ARG A 263 17.07 -2.19 6.87
C ARG A 263 17.20 -0.71 6.61
N GLY A 264 16.78 -0.29 5.41
CA GLY A 264 16.84 1.11 4.97
C GLY A 264 16.73 1.22 3.45
N TYR A 265 16.62 2.45 2.94
CA TYR A 265 16.49 2.69 1.50
C TYR A 265 15.35 1.83 0.87
N ALA A 266 15.62 1.15 -0.24
CA ALA A 266 14.73 0.20 -0.91
C ALA A 266 14.67 -1.18 -0.23
N TRP A 267 15.53 -1.42 0.76
CA TRP A 267 15.62 -2.66 1.54
C TRP A 267 14.99 -2.46 2.92
N SER A 268 13.76 -1.94 2.92
CA SER A 268 12.99 -1.66 4.15
C SER A 268 12.07 -2.80 4.57
N GLN A 269 11.92 -3.81 3.72
CA GLN A 269 11.07 -4.97 3.98
C GLN A 269 11.63 -5.79 5.13
N TRP A 270 10.84 -6.03 6.18
CA TRP A 270 11.33 -6.71 7.37
C TRP A 270 11.77 -8.17 7.08
N ASP A 271 11.20 -8.84 6.07
CA ASP A 271 11.42 -10.27 5.78
C ASP A 271 12.15 -10.59 4.48
N MET A 272 13.06 -9.71 4.06
CA MET A 272 13.92 -9.90 2.90
C MET A 272 14.45 -11.35 2.80
N LYS A 273 14.14 -12.02 1.69
CA LYS A 273 14.50 -13.44 1.46
C LYS A 273 15.86 -13.63 0.81
N ARG A 274 16.41 -12.56 0.23
CA ARG A 274 17.66 -12.58 -0.53
C ARG A 274 18.42 -11.29 -0.28
N PRO A 275 19.77 -11.34 -0.29
CA PRO A 275 20.57 -10.14 -0.22
C PRO A 275 20.30 -9.21 -1.42
N PRO A 276 20.54 -7.90 -1.25
CA PRO A 276 20.73 -6.95 -2.34
C PRO A 276 21.61 -7.53 -3.43
N LYS A 277 21.37 -7.17 -4.70
CA LYS A 277 22.19 -7.69 -5.81
C LYS A 277 23.64 -7.22 -5.69
N GLU A 278 23.83 -6.06 -5.08
CA GLU A 278 25.11 -5.41 -4.82
C GLU A 278 25.97 -6.15 -3.78
N LEU A 279 25.37 -7.09 -3.04
CA LEU A 279 26.05 -7.91 -2.01
C LEU A 279 26.11 -9.39 -2.40
N ARG A 280 25.75 -9.74 -3.64
CA ARG A 280 25.80 -11.11 -4.17
C ARG A 280 27.10 -11.43 -4.85
#